data_AF-E6X9I8-F1
#
_entry.id   AF-E6X9I8-F1
#
_cell.length_a   1.000
_cell.length_b   1.000
_cell.length_c   1.000
_cell.angle_alpha   90.00
_cell.angle_beta   90.00
_cell.angle_gamma   90.00
#
_symmetry.space_group_name_H-M   'P 1'
#
loop_
_entity.id
_entity.type
_entity.pdbx_description
1 polymer ?
#
loop_
_entity_poly.entity_id
_entity_poly.type
_entity_poly.pdbx_seq_one_letter_code
_entity_poly.pdbx_strand_id
1 'polypeptide(L)'
;MPSNKMMLYGYILILISSCATLKKNEMAEHQIELTNENLHLINGTYENNEHMRPPYLDYFWGSYLKAKEFKILSKEVTEEKNPYLITLKVVNKKKINATVKIKDRILKTYTIRGRIKNGYFEQNRKMYILPALLINEYHSSKFRIGLLENDKVITDYRKIEFGTVYFFQPYTNTASDYNQTHNSTEH
;
A
#
# COMPACT_ATOMS: atom_id res chain seq x y z
N MET A 1 39.15 27.29 1.16
CA MET A 1 37.85 27.02 1.82
C MET A 1 36.98 26.10 0.96
N PRO A 2 37.07 24.76 1.09
CA PRO A 2 36.19 23.81 0.40
C PRO A 2 35.06 23.25 1.30
N SER A 3 35.01 23.66 2.58
CA SER A 3 34.14 23.11 3.64
C SER A 3 32.63 23.12 3.29
N ASN A 4 32.13 24.18 2.65
CA ASN A 4 30.70 24.31 2.36
C ASN A 4 30.17 23.30 1.34
N LYS A 5 31.01 22.79 0.44
CA LYS A 5 30.57 21.79 -0.56
C LYS A 5 30.41 20.41 0.08
N MET A 6 31.30 20.00 0.99
CA MET A 6 31.16 18.73 1.73
C MET A 6 29.93 18.73 2.64
N MET A 7 29.63 19.85 3.31
CA MET A 7 28.40 19.97 4.12
C MET A 7 27.12 19.86 3.28
N LEU A 8 27.10 20.46 2.08
CA LEU A 8 25.96 20.38 1.17
C LEU A 8 25.72 18.93 0.69
N TYR A 9 26.78 18.21 0.29
CA TYR A 9 26.65 16.79 -0.09
C TYR A 9 26.21 15.92 1.09
N GLY A 10 26.67 16.21 2.31
CA GLY A 10 26.20 15.53 3.53
C GLY A 10 24.71 15.74 3.80
N TYR A 11 24.20 16.97 3.64
CA TYR A 11 22.77 17.27 3.79
C TYR A 11 21.91 16.55 2.74
N ILE A 12 22.36 16.51 1.48
CA ILE A 12 21.68 15.78 0.40
C ILE A 12 21.64 14.27 0.73
N LEU A 13 22.71 13.71 1.30
CA LEU A 13 22.81 12.30 1.69
C LEU A 13 21.89 11.94 2.88
N ILE A 14 21.67 12.88 3.80
CA ILE A 14 20.72 12.70 4.91
C ILE A 14 19.27 12.77 4.41
N LEU A 15 18.96 13.63 3.43
CA LEU A 15 17.60 13.75 2.88
C LEU A 15 17.15 12.50 2.10
N ILE A 16 18.06 11.80 1.41
CA ILE A 16 17.76 10.52 0.75
C ILE A 16 17.60 9.34 1.72
N SER A 17 17.90 9.51 3.01
CA SER A 17 17.63 8.48 4.04
C SER A 17 16.16 8.42 4.46
N SER A 18 15.32 9.34 3.96
CA SER A 18 13.87 9.37 4.18
C SER A 18 13.18 8.16 3.52
N CYS A 19 13.16 7.05 4.25
CA CYS A 19 12.47 5.83 3.87
C CYS A 19 11.06 5.81 4.44
N ALA A 20 10.05 5.45 3.63
CA ALA A 20 8.68 5.30 4.12
C ALA A 20 8.64 4.19 5.18
N THR A 21 8.54 4.62 6.44
CA THR A 21 8.49 3.75 7.60
C THR A 21 7.12 3.94 8.21
N LEU A 22 6.34 2.86 8.27
CA LEU A 22 5.14 2.85 9.09
C LEU A 22 5.60 3.09 10.53
N LYS A 23 5.00 4.07 11.22
CA LYS A 23 5.26 4.26 12.64
C LYS A 23 5.04 2.92 13.34
N LYS A 24 5.80 2.67 14.41
CA LYS A 24 5.49 1.57 15.33
C LYS A 24 4.22 1.99 16.08
N ASN A 25 3.08 1.99 15.38
CA ASN A 25 1.79 2.17 16.01
C ASN A 25 1.55 0.96 16.90
N GLU A 26 1.02 1.22 18.07
CA GLU A 26 0.37 0.21 18.90
C GLU A 26 -0.66 -0.52 18.03
N MET A 27 -0.86 -1.81 18.31
CA MET A 27 -1.88 -2.58 17.60
C MET A 27 -3.22 -1.84 17.70
N ALA A 28 -4.02 -1.91 16.64
CA ALA A 28 -5.35 -1.32 16.70
C ALA A 28 -6.17 -2.00 17.81
N GLU A 29 -7.13 -1.27 18.35
CA GLU A 29 -8.07 -1.82 19.33
C GLU A 29 -8.76 -3.05 18.73
N HIS A 30 -8.90 -4.12 19.52
CA HIS A 30 -9.47 -5.41 19.08
C HIS A 30 -8.72 -6.10 17.93
N GLN A 31 -7.44 -5.81 17.72
CA GLN A 31 -6.64 -6.51 16.73
C GLN A 31 -6.17 -7.88 17.25
N ILE A 32 -6.41 -8.91 16.44
CA ILE A 32 -5.80 -10.23 16.62
C ILE A 32 -4.33 -10.16 16.18
N GLU A 33 -3.42 -10.59 17.05
CA GLU A 33 -2.00 -10.69 16.71
C GLU A 33 -1.80 -11.78 15.65
N LEU A 34 -1.45 -11.38 14.41
CA LEU A 34 -1.11 -12.34 13.37
C LEU A 34 0.22 -13.04 13.68
N THR A 35 0.21 -14.37 13.58
CA THR A 35 1.32 -15.31 13.73
C THR A 35 1.39 -16.24 12.51
N ASN A 36 2.43 -17.06 12.39
CA ASN A 36 2.54 -17.97 11.24
C ASN A 36 1.41 -19.01 11.23
N GLU A 37 0.92 -19.36 12.42
CA GLU A 37 -0.07 -20.38 12.67
C GLU A 37 -1.47 -19.85 12.32
N ASN A 38 -1.77 -18.59 12.63
CA ASN A 38 -3.09 -18.00 12.42
C ASN A 38 -3.19 -17.07 11.20
N LEU A 39 -2.11 -16.88 10.43
CA LEU A 39 -2.11 -15.98 9.26
C LEU A 39 -3.27 -16.29 8.29
N HIS A 40 -3.64 -17.57 8.16
CA HIS A 40 -4.73 -18.03 7.30
C HIS A 40 -6.10 -17.45 7.66
N LEU A 41 -6.29 -16.89 8.86
CA LEU A 41 -7.53 -16.25 9.28
C LEU A 41 -7.87 -14.99 8.48
N ILE A 42 -6.89 -14.38 7.79
CA ILE A 42 -7.14 -13.24 6.88
C ILE A 42 -7.68 -13.70 5.50
N ASN A 43 -7.89 -15.00 5.30
CA ASN A 43 -8.49 -15.49 4.07
C ASN A 43 -9.96 -15.08 4.03
N GLY A 44 -10.37 -14.46 2.94
CA GLY A 44 -11.75 -14.01 2.78
C GLY A 44 -11.89 -13.03 1.63
N THR A 45 -13.12 -12.68 1.33
CA THR A 45 -13.46 -11.64 0.36
C THR A 45 -13.95 -10.42 1.10
N TYR A 46 -13.23 -9.31 0.95
CA TYR A 46 -13.50 -8.07 1.66
C TYR A 46 -14.08 -7.03 0.71
N GLU A 47 -15.10 -6.33 1.19
CA GLU A 47 -15.61 -5.15 0.51
C GLU A 47 -14.68 -3.99 0.75
N ASN A 48 -14.38 -3.34 -0.35
CA ASN A 48 -13.69 -2.11 -0.38
C ASN A 48 -14.71 -0.96 -0.24
N ASN A 49 -14.98 -0.56 1.00
CA ASN A 49 -15.93 0.50 1.31
C ASN A 49 -15.23 1.84 1.54
N GLU A 50 -14.98 2.58 0.47
CA GLU A 50 -14.92 4.03 0.59
C GLU A 50 -15.92 4.68 -0.37
N HIS A 51 -16.94 5.31 0.22
CA HIS A 51 -17.79 6.30 -0.44
C HIS A 51 -17.01 7.52 -0.95
N MET A 52 -15.71 7.61 -0.64
CA MET A 52 -14.78 8.55 -1.21
C MET A 52 -13.88 7.79 -2.19
N ARG A 53 -13.77 8.35 -3.40
CA ARG A 53 -12.97 7.86 -4.53
C ARG A 53 -11.74 7.10 -4.03
N PRO A 54 -11.48 5.87 -4.52
CA PRO A 54 -10.34 5.10 -4.06
C PRO A 54 -9.10 5.99 -4.13
N PRO A 55 -8.43 6.31 -3.01
CA PRO A 55 -7.15 6.96 -3.11
C PRO A 55 -6.33 6.09 -4.04
N TYR A 56 -5.73 6.71 -5.06
CA TYR A 56 -4.96 6.07 -6.15
C TYR A 56 -3.85 5.12 -5.67
N LEU A 57 -3.72 4.95 -4.36
CA LEU A 57 -2.51 4.61 -3.63
C LEU A 57 -2.71 3.56 -2.54
N ASP A 58 -3.95 3.23 -2.14
CA ASP A 58 -4.09 2.08 -1.23
C ASP A 58 -3.75 0.79 -2.00
N TYR A 59 -3.02 -0.10 -1.33
CA TYR A 59 -2.37 -1.26 -1.89
C TYR A 59 -3.34 -2.37 -2.25
N PHE A 60 -4.50 -2.43 -1.61
CA PHE A 60 -5.58 -3.22 -2.19
C PHE A 60 -6.31 -2.48 -3.33
N TRP A 61 -6.23 -1.15 -3.41
CA TRP A 61 -7.06 -0.31 -4.29
C TRP A 61 -6.40 0.16 -5.58
N GLY A 62 -5.10 -0.03 -5.78
CA GLY A 62 -4.49 0.63 -6.94
C GLY A 62 -3.00 0.48 -7.09
N SER A 63 -2.26 0.24 -6.01
CA SER A 63 -0.79 0.24 -6.11
C SER A 63 -0.20 -0.88 -6.99
N TYR A 64 -1.00 -1.90 -7.31
CA TYR A 64 -0.65 -2.96 -8.28
C TYR A 64 -1.46 -2.88 -9.58
N LEU A 65 -2.46 -2.00 -9.68
CA LEU A 65 -3.23 -1.78 -10.90
C LEU A 65 -2.40 -0.93 -11.87
N LYS A 66 -2.40 -1.26 -13.17
CA LYS A 66 -1.83 -0.36 -14.18
C LYS A 66 -2.93 0.61 -14.63
N ALA A 67 -2.56 1.60 -15.44
CA ALA A 67 -3.49 2.60 -15.95
C ALA A 67 -4.75 2.01 -16.61
N LYS A 68 -4.62 0.86 -17.31
CA LYS A 68 -5.77 0.18 -17.92
C LYS A 68 -6.75 -0.37 -16.89
N GLU A 69 -6.26 -1.01 -15.82
CA GLU A 69 -7.11 -1.55 -14.75
C GLU A 69 -7.72 -0.40 -13.94
N PHE A 70 -6.97 0.69 -13.72
CA PHE A 70 -7.47 1.88 -13.04
C PHE A 70 -8.61 2.55 -13.82
N LYS A 71 -8.51 2.64 -15.15
CA LYS A 71 -9.59 3.19 -16.00
C LYS A 71 -10.89 2.38 -15.85
N ILE A 72 -10.77 1.05 -15.83
CA ILE A 72 -11.91 0.15 -15.62
C ILE A 72 -12.52 0.39 -14.23
N LEU A 73 -11.67 0.45 -13.20
CA LEU A 73 -12.10 0.66 -11.83
C LEU A 73 -12.80 2.01 -11.64
N SER A 74 -12.23 3.10 -12.17
CA SER A 74 -12.83 4.44 -12.11
C SER A 74 -14.24 4.44 -12.71
N LYS A 75 -14.41 3.82 -13.88
CA LYS A 75 -15.73 3.75 -14.53
C LYS A 75 -16.68 2.86 -13.72
N GLU A 76 -16.31 1.61 -13.48
CA GLU A 76 -17.24 0.61 -12.96
C GLU A 76 -17.52 0.79 -11.46
N VAL A 77 -16.56 1.27 -10.65
CA VAL A 77 -16.74 1.43 -9.21
C VAL A 77 -17.24 2.83 -8.87
N THR A 78 -16.70 3.88 -9.51
CA THR A 78 -17.07 5.26 -9.15
C THR A 78 -18.29 5.76 -9.91
N GLU A 79 -18.36 5.55 -11.23
CA GLU A 79 -19.48 6.05 -12.04
C GLU A 79 -20.70 5.11 -11.93
N GLU A 80 -20.47 3.80 -12.06
CA GLU A 80 -21.54 2.80 -12.04
C GLU A 80 -21.85 2.23 -10.64
N LYS A 81 -21.10 2.62 -9.60
CA LYS A 81 -21.30 2.20 -8.20
C LYS A 81 -21.31 0.69 -7.97
N ASN A 82 -20.53 -0.05 -8.75
CA ASN A 82 -20.45 -1.50 -8.56
C ASN A 82 -19.55 -1.86 -7.37
N PRO A 83 -19.86 -2.94 -6.64
CA PRO A 83 -19.04 -3.38 -5.52
C PRO A 83 -17.64 -3.74 -6.01
N TYR A 84 -16.66 -3.27 -5.27
CA TYR A 84 -15.26 -3.58 -5.50
C TYR A 84 -14.78 -4.55 -4.42
N LEU A 85 -14.50 -5.78 -4.82
CA LEU A 85 -14.21 -6.87 -3.89
C LEU A 85 -12.77 -7.33 -4.00
N ILE A 86 -12.19 -7.70 -2.86
CA ILE A 86 -10.81 -8.15 -2.80
C ILE A 86 -10.73 -9.44 -2.01
N THR A 87 -10.41 -10.52 -2.72
CA THR A 87 -10.21 -11.83 -2.12
C THR A 87 -8.75 -12.00 -1.73
N LEU A 88 -8.49 -12.19 -0.43
CA LEU A 88 -7.19 -12.58 0.10
C LEU A 88 -7.10 -14.10 0.23
N LYS A 89 -5.96 -14.64 -0.21
CA LYS A 89 -5.62 -16.05 -0.02
C LYS A 89 -4.15 -16.18 0.38
N VAL A 90 -3.92 -16.58 1.62
CA VAL A 90 -2.59 -16.91 2.15
C VAL A 90 -2.06 -18.12 1.39
N VAL A 91 -0.90 -17.93 0.75
CA VAL A 91 -0.18 -18.99 0.05
C VAL A 91 0.83 -19.64 0.99
N ASN A 92 1.52 -18.82 1.77
CA ASN A 92 2.42 -19.23 2.86
C ASN A 92 2.75 -18.01 3.73
N LYS A 93 3.56 -18.22 4.78
CA LYS A 93 4.01 -17.17 5.72
C LYS A 93 4.70 -15.95 5.11
N LYS A 94 5.09 -15.99 3.83
CA LYS A 94 5.74 -14.88 3.12
C LYS A 94 4.92 -14.32 1.95
N LYS A 95 3.78 -14.92 1.63
CA LYS A 95 3.03 -14.64 0.40
C LYS A 95 1.52 -14.71 0.63
N ILE A 96 0.83 -13.65 0.24
CA ILE A 96 -0.63 -13.59 0.11
C ILE A 96 -0.94 -13.30 -1.35
N ASN A 97 -1.87 -14.04 -1.94
CA ASN A 97 -2.45 -13.67 -3.22
C ASN A 97 -3.67 -12.79 -2.96
N ALA A 98 -3.71 -11.63 -3.60
CA ALA A 98 -4.85 -10.74 -3.63
C ALA A 98 -5.49 -10.79 -5.01
N THR A 99 -6.81 -10.97 -5.06
CA THR A 99 -7.59 -10.97 -6.30
C THR A 99 -8.65 -9.89 -6.22
N VAL A 100 -8.57 -8.97 -7.17
CA VAL A 100 -9.44 -7.80 -7.36
C VAL A 100 -10.57 -8.21 -8.28
N LYS A 101 -11.82 -8.09 -7.81
CA LYS A 101 -13.05 -8.43 -8.54
C LYS A 101 -14.01 -7.25 -8.61
N ILE A 102 -14.70 -7.11 -9.74
CA ILE A 102 -15.82 -6.17 -9.94
C ILE A 102 -16.91 -6.95 -10.66
N LYS A 103 -18.16 -6.96 -10.14
CA LYS A 103 -19.28 -7.71 -10.74
C LYS A 103 -18.90 -9.15 -11.12
N ASP A 104 -18.27 -9.86 -10.18
CA ASP A 104 -17.73 -11.22 -10.34
C ASP A 104 -16.63 -11.42 -11.39
N ARG A 105 -16.27 -10.38 -12.15
CA ARG A 105 -15.14 -10.40 -13.07
C ARG A 105 -13.84 -10.14 -12.32
N ILE A 106 -12.88 -11.03 -12.49
CA ILE A 106 -11.50 -10.81 -12.00
C ILE A 106 -10.87 -9.71 -12.86
N LEU A 107 -10.56 -8.58 -12.22
CA LEU A 107 -9.80 -7.50 -12.85
C LEU A 107 -8.30 -7.78 -12.79
N LYS A 108 -7.80 -8.28 -11.65
CA LYS A 108 -6.39 -8.59 -11.47
C LYS A 108 -6.15 -9.56 -10.32
N THR A 109 -5.15 -10.42 -10.46
CA THR A 109 -4.56 -11.17 -9.35
C THR A 109 -3.09 -10.81 -9.21
N TYR A 110 -2.63 -10.58 -7.99
CA TYR A 110 -1.23 -10.28 -7.70
C TYR A 110 -0.80 -10.89 -6.36
N THR A 111 0.51 -11.11 -6.21
CA THR A 111 1.08 -11.65 -4.97
C THR A 111 1.71 -10.55 -4.15
N ILE A 112 1.21 -10.38 -2.93
CA ILE A 112 1.80 -9.55 -1.89
C ILE A 112 2.88 -10.37 -1.18
N ARG A 113 4.14 -9.94 -1.31
CA ARG A 113 5.28 -10.57 -0.63
C ARG A 113 5.60 -9.80 0.64
N GLY A 114 5.77 -10.51 1.75
CA GLY A 114 5.94 -9.88 3.06
C GLY A 114 6.41 -10.82 4.14
N ARG A 115 6.21 -10.40 5.38
CA ARG A 115 6.50 -11.15 6.61
C ARG A 115 5.60 -10.67 7.74
N ILE A 116 5.43 -11.51 8.74
CA ILE A 116 4.75 -11.12 9.97
C ILE A 116 5.66 -10.26 10.82
N LYS A 117 5.13 -9.15 11.33
CA LYS A 117 5.81 -8.24 12.26
C LYS A 117 4.78 -7.48 13.09
N ASN A 118 4.96 -7.51 14.42
CA ASN A 118 4.13 -6.78 15.38
C ASN A 118 2.61 -7.05 15.23
N GLY A 119 2.21 -8.31 15.03
CA GLY A 119 0.80 -8.67 14.85
C GLY A 119 0.19 -8.35 13.48
N TYR A 120 0.98 -7.87 12.51
CA TYR A 120 0.55 -7.64 11.13
C TYR A 120 1.33 -8.49 10.14
N PHE A 121 0.75 -8.78 8.98
CA PHE A 121 1.50 -9.14 7.78
C PHE A 121 1.99 -7.86 7.08
N GLU A 122 3.28 -7.56 7.21
CA GLU A 122 3.90 -6.42 6.54
C GLU A 122 4.45 -6.81 5.17
N GLN A 123 4.03 -6.09 4.13
CA GLN A 123 4.63 -6.22 2.82
C GLN A 123 6.09 -5.74 2.83
N ASN A 124 6.93 -6.41 2.04
CA ASN A 124 8.25 -5.91 1.72
C ASN A 124 8.14 -4.51 1.10
N ARG A 125 9.04 -3.61 1.55
CA ARG A 125 9.09 -2.23 1.05
C ARG A 125 9.27 -2.25 -0.47
N LYS A 126 8.41 -1.50 -1.17
CA LYS A 126 8.64 -1.19 -2.59
C LYS A 126 9.39 0.13 -2.65
N MET A 127 10.54 0.11 -3.29
CA MET A 127 11.38 1.28 -3.45
C MET A 127 11.98 1.28 -4.85
N TYR A 128 11.99 2.45 -5.48
CA TYR A 128 12.77 2.68 -6.69
C TYR A 128 13.34 4.10 -6.67
N ILE A 129 14.45 4.26 -7.37
CA ILE A 129 15.07 5.55 -7.66
C ILE A 129 15.24 5.56 -9.17
N LEU A 130 14.68 6.55 -9.85
CA LEU A 130 14.84 6.74 -11.29
C LEU A 130 15.71 7.98 -11.51
N PRO A 131 17.03 7.81 -11.68
CA PRO A 131 17.91 8.89 -12.09
C PRO A 131 17.90 8.99 -13.62
N ALA A 132 17.03 9.83 -14.18
CA ALA A 132 17.03 10.15 -15.61
C ALA A 132 17.56 11.57 -15.85
N LEU A 133 18.14 11.81 -17.03
CA LEU A 133 18.71 13.10 -17.46
C LEU A 133 17.78 14.30 -17.23
N LEU A 134 16.46 14.08 -17.27
CA LEU A 134 15.43 15.12 -17.12
C LEU A 134 14.46 14.88 -15.97
N ILE A 135 14.52 13.72 -15.30
CA ILE A 135 13.61 13.36 -14.20
C ILE A 135 14.41 12.61 -13.14
N ASN A 136 14.46 13.14 -11.92
CA ASN A 136 14.91 12.39 -10.76
C ASN A 136 13.69 12.07 -9.92
N GLU A 137 13.41 10.78 -9.70
CA GLU A 137 12.27 10.37 -8.88
C GLU A 137 12.74 9.36 -7.83
N TYR A 138 12.29 9.57 -6.60
CA TYR A 138 12.39 8.64 -5.50
C TYR A 138 10.99 8.22 -5.08
N HIS A 139 10.79 6.91 -4.95
CA HIS A 139 9.56 6.35 -4.40
C HIS A 139 9.91 5.31 -3.34
N SER A 140 9.26 5.40 -2.20
CA SER A 140 9.27 4.36 -1.17
C SER A 140 7.86 4.19 -0.63
N SER A 141 7.39 2.95 -0.55
CA SER A 141 6.10 2.65 0.06
C SER A 141 6.12 1.37 0.88
N LYS A 142 5.27 1.36 1.92
CA LYS A 142 5.11 0.25 2.86
C LYS A 142 3.63 0.08 3.16
N PHE A 143 3.24 -1.16 3.40
CA PHE A 143 1.87 -1.56 3.59
C PHE A 143 1.80 -2.76 4.53
N ARG A 144 0.75 -2.85 5.34
CA ARG A 144 0.52 -3.99 6.24
C ARG A 144 -0.96 -4.31 6.38
N ILE A 145 -1.23 -5.58 6.67
CA ILE A 145 -2.56 -6.16 6.85
C ILE A 145 -2.64 -6.76 8.25
N GLY A 146 -3.69 -6.43 8.98
CA GLY A 146 -4.04 -7.02 10.28
C GLY A 146 -5.45 -7.61 10.24
N LEU A 147 -5.83 -8.29 11.31
CA LEU A 147 -7.15 -8.88 11.51
C LEU A 147 -7.75 -8.33 12.80
N LEU A 148 -9.03 -7.96 12.78
CA LEU A 148 -9.78 -7.56 13.95
C LEU A 148 -10.61 -8.75 14.48
N GLU A 149 -10.98 -8.71 15.76
CA GLU A 149 -11.80 -9.74 16.44
C GLU A 149 -13.17 -10.00 15.78
N ASN A 150 -13.65 -9.06 14.96
CA ASN A 150 -14.93 -9.14 14.24
C ASN A 150 -14.78 -9.62 12.79
N ASP A 151 -13.72 -10.38 12.49
CA ASP A 151 -13.38 -10.91 11.16
C ASP A 151 -13.18 -9.86 10.07
N LYS A 152 -13.00 -8.59 10.45
CA LYS A 152 -12.65 -7.51 9.54
C LYS A 152 -11.15 -7.44 9.38
N VAL A 153 -10.72 -7.07 8.17
CA VAL A 153 -9.31 -6.79 7.91
C VAL A 153 -9.04 -5.31 8.13
N ILE A 154 -7.92 -5.03 8.80
CA ILE A 154 -7.43 -3.67 9.02
C ILE A 154 -6.13 -3.44 8.25
N THR A 155 -5.97 -2.26 7.67
CA THR A 155 -4.89 -2.01 6.72
C THR A 155 -4.24 -0.66 6.99
N ASP A 156 -2.93 -0.61 6.82
CA ASP A 156 -2.18 0.63 6.88
C ASP A 156 -1.28 0.77 5.66
N TYR A 157 -1.14 2.00 5.21
CA TYR A 157 -0.33 2.38 4.07
C TYR A 157 0.49 3.63 4.37
N ARG A 158 1.71 3.66 3.84
CA ARG A 158 2.50 4.88 3.75
C ARG A 158 3.31 4.90 2.48
N LYS A 159 3.31 6.04 1.81
CA LYS A 159 4.18 6.37 0.69
C LYS A 159 4.90 7.68 0.91
N ILE A 160 6.15 7.70 0.51
CA ILE A 160 6.95 8.90 0.32
C ILE A 160 7.40 8.87 -1.13
N GLU A 161 7.06 9.91 -1.87
CA GLU A 161 7.46 10.10 -3.24
C GLU A 161 7.92 11.54 -3.40
N PHE A 162 9.08 11.75 -3.99
CA PHE A 162 9.57 13.08 -4.31
C PHE A 162 10.42 13.01 -5.56
N GLY A 163 10.44 14.10 -6.31
CA GLY A 163 11.23 14.16 -7.51
C GLY A 163 11.44 15.56 -8.03
N THR A 164 12.30 15.66 -9.02
CA THR A 164 12.54 16.86 -9.80
C THR A 164 12.37 16.51 -11.26
N VAL A 165 11.64 17.35 -11.99
CA VAL A 165 11.68 17.37 -13.45
C VAL A 165 12.51 18.59 -13.82
N TYR A 166 13.54 18.42 -14.64
CA TYR A 166 14.38 19.54 -15.07
C TYR A 166 13.49 20.62 -15.71
N PHE A 167 13.74 21.88 -15.36
CA PHE A 167 12.94 23.07 -15.74
C PHE A 167 11.56 23.19 -15.07
N PHE A 168 11.20 22.29 -14.15
CA PHE A 168 10.01 22.41 -13.32
C PHE A 168 10.36 22.44 -11.82
N GLN A 169 9.40 22.86 -11.00
CA GLN A 169 9.55 22.82 -9.55
C GLN A 169 9.62 21.37 -9.04
N PRO A 170 10.40 21.11 -7.97
CA PRO A 170 10.36 19.83 -7.28
C PRO A 170 8.92 19.49 -6.86
N TYR A 171 8.58 18.21 -6.92
CA TYR A 171 7.31 17.71 -6.42
C TYR A 171 7.52 16.79 -5.23
N THR A 172 6.56 16.80 -4.32
CA THR A 172 6.49 15.88 -3.18
C THR A 172 5.08 15.33 -3.07
N ASN A 173 4.95 14.01 -3.06
CA ASN A 173 3.69 13.29 -2.93
C ASN A 173 3.83 12.26 -1.81
N THR A 174 3.56 12.69 -0.59
CA THR A 174 3.54 11.83 0.60
C THR A 174 2.09 11.55 0.98
N ALA A 175 1.78 10.27 1.20
CA ALA A 175 0.44 9.83 1.60
C ALA A 175 0.56 8.80 2.72
N SER A 176 -0.40 8.79 3.63
CA SER A 176 -0.50 7.77 4.66
C SER A 176 -1.94 7.60 5.12
N ASP A 177 -2.36 6.35 5.20
CA ASP A 177 -3.68 5.95 5.67
C ASP A 177 -3.45 4.88 6.73
N TYR A 178 -4.13 5.02 7.87
CA TYR A 178 -3.98 4.12 9.00
C TYR A 178 -5.34 3.62 9.46
N ASN A 179 -5.36 2.38 9.95
CA ASN A 179 -6.51 1.72 10.54
C ASN A 179 -7.73 1.61 9.62
N GLN A 180 -7.49 1.50 8.31
CA GLN A 180 -8.57 1.34 7.33
C GLN A 180 -9.19 -0.03 7.48
N THR A 181 -10.49 -0.08 7.75
CA THR A 181 -11.21 -1.31 8.09
C THR A 181 -12.09 -1.77 6.94
N HIS A 182 -12.01 -3.05 6.61
CA HIS A 182 -12.70 -3.66 5.47
C HIS A 182 -13.60 -4.80 5.95
N ASN A 183 -14.88 -4.73 5.59
CA ASN A 183 -15.88 -5.71 6.00
C ASN A 183 -15.74 -6.99 5.15
N SER A 184 -15.84 -8.16 5.78
CA SER A 184 -16.01 -9.41 5.05
C SER A 184 -17.37 -9.44 4.35
N THR A 185 -17.42 -10.04 3.17
CA THR A 185 -18.65 -10.27 2.39
C THR A 185 -19.14 -11.70 2.46
N GLU A 186 -18.38 -12.60 3.09
CA GLU A 186 -18.75 -14.00 3.29
C GLU A 186 -19.35 -14.16 4.71
N HIS A 187 -20.65 -14.47 4.77
CA HIS A 187 -21.39 -14.96 5.93
C HIS A 187 -21.92 -16.35 5.63
#